data_AF-A0A8S1E956-F1
#
_entry.id   AF-A0A8S1E956-F1
#
_cell.length_a   1.000
_cell.length_b   1.000
_cell.length_c   1.000
_cell.angle_alpha   90.00
_cell.angle_beta   90.00
_cell.angle_gamma   90.00
#
_symmetry.space_group_name_H-M   'P 1'
#
loop_
_entity.id
_entity.type
_entity.pdbx_description
1 polymer ?
#
loop_
_entity_poly.entity_id
_entity_poly.type
_entity_poly.pdbx_seq_one_letter_code
_entity_poly.pdbx_strand_id
1 'polypeptide(L)'
;MGDDGLFQLNDDPFMIHTGIAYLFLSVWLLPLYGLIMTALYVRDRRQPNITNKLMNIINGCEAGQAICHVITSSVLFFPNLAIAYNPTVRIFGCTANTLFIGQFPATTVLAISRILIFTQVIQTKKMHIIIKMVLAISYIWLLFVLLYGCISQNMNFYPPAWGYDSSVAYADLFSILELCVTLPCLATSYISYIVIAFLIYTKKQSQSKTYRREELAIMIQYTFVTTYITVLIAMWHNGAYLFEMTPFANAFLNSCWIVASYINPIFLLLLNKQIRNEVKKLLKSR
;
A
#
# COMPACT_ATOMS: atom_id res chain seq x y z
N MET A 1 -3.69 -35.79 22.03
CA MET A 1 -3.04 -34.59 21.44
C MET A 1 -2.10 -34.09 22.50
N GLY A 2 -0.79 -34.22 22.29
CA GLY A 2 0.21 -33.73 23.24
C GLY A 2 0.09 -32.21 23.38
N ASP A 3 0.50 -31.68 24.54
CA ASP A 3 0.54 -30.26 24.89
C ASP A 3 1.55 -29.50 24.01
N ASP A 4 1.29 -29.40 22.71
CA ASP A 4 2.02 -28.52 21.82
C ASP A 4 1.55 -27.09 22.13
N GLY A 5 2.35 -26.38 22.92
CA GLY A 5 2.05 -25.03 23.38
C GLY A 5 1.80 -24.07 22.22
N LEU A 6 0.94 -23.08 22.43
CA LEU A 6 0.59 -22.08 21.42
C LEU A 6 1.82 -21.36 20.83
N PHE A 7 2.86 -21.18 21.64
CA PHE A 7 4.13 -20.51 21.29
C PHE A 7 5.28 -21.50 21.06
N GLN A 8 4.97 -22.71 20.59
CA GLN A 8 6.00 -23.61 20.10
C GLN A 8 6.64 -23.04 18.83
N LEU A 9 7.97 -22.93 18.86
CA LEU A 9 8.74 -22.41 17.75
C LEU A 9 8.64 -23.35 16.55
N ASN A 10 8.61 -22.78 15.35
CA ASN A 10 8.59 -23.54 14.10
C ASN A 10 9.83 -24.43 13.97
N ASP A 11 9.64 -25.71 13.69
CA ASP A 11 10.77 -26.63 13.53
C ASP A 11 11.54 -26.41 12.22
N ASP A 12 10.93 -25.75 11.22
CA ASP A 12 11.59 -25.40 9.96
C ASP A 12 12.43 -24.12 10.12
N PRO A 13 13.78 -24.21 10.07
CA PRO A 13 14.64 -23.03 10.17
C PRO A 13 14.34 -22.02 9.08
N PHE A 14 13.96 -22.44 7.87
CA PHE A 14 13.66 -21.52 6.78
C PHE A 14 12.48 -20.60 7.12
N MET A 15 11.45 -21.13 7.77
CA MET A 15 10.29 -20.36 8.22
C MET A 15 10.66 -19.37 9.33
N ILE A 16 11.53 -19.77 10.27
CA ILE A 16 12.05 -18.84 11.29
C ILE A 16 12.80 -17.68 10.63
N HIS A 17 13.76 -17.96 9.74
CA HIS A 17 14.53 -16.90 9.08
C HIS A 17 13.63 -15.97 8.25
N THR A 18 12.62 -16.53 7.59
CA THR A 18 11.62 -15.74 6.85
C THR A 18 10.78 -14.88 7.79
N GLY A 19 10.38 -15.41 8.95
CA GLY A 19 9.72 -14.65 10.01
C GLY A 19 10.56 -13.47 10.51
N ILE A 20 11.87 -13.69 10.77
CA ILE A 20 12.81 -12.63 11.16
C ILE A 20 12.86 -11.55 10.07
N ALA A 21 13.00 -11.95 8.81
CA ALA A 21 13.03 -11.02 7.69
C ALA A 21 11.74 -10.20 7.60
N TYR A 22 10.57 -10.84 7.68
CA TYR A 22 9.28 -10.15 7.62
C TYR A 22 9.09 -9.19 8.80
N LEU A 23 9.46 -9.61 10.02
CA LEU A 23 9.37 -8.76 11.20
C LEU A 23 10.26 -7.52 11.03
N PHE A 24 11.51 -7.73 10.64
CA PHE A 24 12.45 -6.62 10.43
C PHE A 24 11.95 -5.68 9.33
N LEU A 25 11.47 -6.20 8.20
CA LEU A 25 10.94 -5.39 7.11
C LEU A 25 9.62 -4.69 7.49
N SER A 26 8.80 -5.21 8.39
CA SER A 26 7.49 -4.61 8.69
C SER A 26 7.51 -3.68 9.90
N VAL A 27 8.31 -3.97 10.92
CA VAL A 27 8.29 -3.21 12.19
C VAL A 27 8.74 -1.76 12.01
N TRP A 28 9.70 -1.50 11.12
CA TRP A 28 10.22 -0.14 10.88
C TRP A 28 9.29 0.71 10.02
N LEU A 29 8.35 0.11 9.29
CA LEU A 29 7.33 0.86 8.54
C LEU A 29 6.40 1.63 9.47
N LEU A 30 6.06 1.07 10.64
CA LEU A 30 5.14 1.70 11.59
C LEU A 30 5.64 3.07 12.11
N PRO A 31 6.86 3.19 12.69
CA PRO A 31 7.37 4.50 13.11
C PRO A 31 7.60 5.44 11.91
N LEU A 32 7.99 4.91 10.75
CA LEU A 32 8.19 5.69 9.53
C LEU A 32 6.87 6.34 9.07
N TYR A 33 5.80 5.56 8.96
CA TYR A 33 4.48 6.07 8.62
C TYR A 33 3.91 6.98 9.69
N GLY A 34 4.09 6.65 10.98
CA GLY A 34 3.70 7.53 12.08
C GLY A 34 4.32 8.92 11.96
N LEU A 35 5.62 8.99 11.63
CA LEU A 35 6.34 10.24 11.42
C LEU A 35 5.82 11.03 10.20
N ILE A 36 5.66 10.37 9.06
CA ILE A 36 5.22 11.00 7.81
C ILE A 36 3.77 11.47 7.90
N MET A 37 2.87 10.63 8.43
CA MET A 37 1.46 10.98 8.61
C MET A 37 1.30 12.16 9.56
N THR A 38 2.08 12.19 10.65
CA THR A 38 2.10 13.33 11.59
C THR A 38 2.60 14.60 10.90
N ALA A 39 3.69 14.51 10.12
CA ALA A 39 4.23 15.65 9.38
C ALA A 39 3.22 16.23 8.39
N LEU A 40 2.53 15.36 7.64
CA LEU A 40 1.47 15.74 6.71
C LEU A 40 0.26 16.33 7.42
N TYR A 41 -0.13 15.77 8.57
CA TYR A 41 -1.24 16.29 9.39
C TYR A 41 -0.95 17.69 9.93
N VAL A 42 0.22 17.90 10.56
CA VAL A 42 0.63 19.21 11.09
C VAL A 42 0.71 20.25 9.97
N ARG A 43 1.22 19.84 8.80
CA ARG A 43 1.28 20.69 7.62
C ARG A 43 -0.11 21.07 7.11
N ASP A 44 -1.03 20.11 6.99
CA ASP A 44 -2.41 20.37 6.54
C ASP A 44 -3.17 21.29 7.50
N ARG A 45 -2.93 21.17 8.82
CA ARG A 45 -3.49 22.08 9.83
C ARG A 45 -3.04 23.53 9.63
N ARG A 46 -1.78 23.75 9.21
CA ARG A 46 -1.23 25.10 8.93
C ARG A 46 -1.63 25.62 7.56
N GLN A 47 -1.59 24.75 6.55
CA GLN A 47 -1.88 25.07 5.16
C GLN A 47 -2.73 23.94 4.56
N PRO A 48 -4.06 24.04 4.64
CA PRO A 48 -4.96 23.02 4.13
C PRO A 48 -4.70 22.71 2.66
N ASN A 49 -4.48 21.44 2.36
CA ASN A 49 -4.22 20.97 1.01
C ASN A 49 -4.79 19.56 0.83
N ILE A 50 -5.69 19.42 -0.13
CA ILE A 50 -6.30 18.14 -0.52
C ILE A 50 -5.25 17.03 -0.78
N THR A 51 -4.10 17.38 -1.38
CA THR A 51 -3.00 16.45 -1.64
C THR A 51 -2.45 15.84 -0.35
N ASN A 52 -2.31 16.63 0.73
CA ASN A 52 -1.83 16.11 2.02
C ASN A 52 -2.83 15.11 2.62
N LYS A 53 -4.14 15.39 2.51
CA LYS A 53 -5.20 14.50 3.01
C LYS A 53 -5.22 13.17 2.28
N LEU A 54 -5.17 13.21 0.95
CA LEU A 54 -5.12 12.01 0.11
C LEU A 54 -3.84 11.19 0.35
N MET A 55 -2.69 11.85 0.50
CA MET A 55 -1.44 11.17 0.88
C MET A 55 -1.56 10.47 2.23
N ASN A 56 -2.20 11.09 3.22
CA ASN A 56 -2.43 10.46 4.53
C ASN A 56 -3.36 9.26 4.46
N ILE A 57 -4.33 9.26 3.56
CA ILE A 57 -5.18 8.09 3.31
C ILE A 57 -4.35 6.93 2.76
N ILE A 58 -3.51 7.19 1.73
CA ILE A 58 -2.61 6.19 1.14
C ILE A 58 -1.65 5.63 2.20
N ASN A 59 -0.97 6.52 2.93
CA ASN A 59 -0.05 6.14 4.01
C ASN A 59 -0.76 5.35 5.12
N GLY A 60 -2.03 5.64 5.41
CA GLY A 60 -2.83 4.88 6.38
C GLY A 60 -3.09 3.45 5.91
N CYS A 61 -3.39 3.25 4.62
CA CYS A 61 -3.51 1.91 4.04
C CYS A 61 -2.19 1.12 4.12
N GLU A 62 -1.06 1.74 3.78
CA GLU A 62 0.26 1.09 3.86
C GLU A 62 0.68 0.81 5.31
N ALA A 63 0.39 1.71 6.25
CA ALA A 63 0.63 1.49 7.67
C ALA A 63 -0.18 0.32 8.23
N GLY A 64 -1.45 0.20 7.83
CA GLY A 64 -2.28 -0.94 8.22
C GLY A 64 -1.78 -2.27 7.66
N GLN A 65 -1.30 -2.29 6.41
CA GLN A 65 -0.63 -3.48 5.84
C GLN A 65 0.61 -3.88 6.65
N ALA A 66 1.44 -2.91 7.04
CA ALA A 66 2.62 -3.18 7.87
C ALA A 66 2.26 -3.87 9.18
N ILE A 67 1.15 -3.50 9.84
CA ILE A 67 0.65 -4.19 11.05
C ILE A 67 0.33 -5.65 10.73
N CYS A 68 -0.37 -5.93 9.63
CA CYS A 68 -0.68 -7.30 9.23
C CYS A 68 0.58 -8.12 8.90
N HIS A 69 1.61 -7.50 8.32
CA HIS A 69 2.89 -8.17 8.06
C HIS A 69 3.68 -8.48 9.33
N VAL A 70 3.62 -7.61 10.35
CA VAL A 70 4.16 -7.93 11.70
C VAL A 70 3.44 -9.15 12.27
N ILE A 71 2.12 -9.22 12.16
CA ILE A 71 1.35 -10.38 12.63
C ILE A 71 1.71 -11.65 11.83
N THR A 72 1.87 -11.52 10.51
CA THR A 72 2.33 -12.62 9.64
C THR A 72 3.67 -13.19 10.12
N SER A 73 4.60 -12.33 10.54
CA SER A 73 5.89 -12.78 11.08
C SER A 73 5.75 -13.61 12.37
N SER A 74 4.83 -13.24 13.27
CA SER A 74 4.53 -14.01 14.47
C SER A 74 3.97 -15.40 14.15
N VAL A 75 3.13 -15.49 13.12
CA VAL A 75 2.56 -16.77 12.66
C VAL A 75 3.65 -17.69 12.05
N LEU A 76 4.67 -17.12 11.41
CA LEU A 76 5.82 -17.88 10.92
C LEU A 76 6.68 -18.46 12.06
N PHE A 77 6.87 -17.72 13.15
CA PHE A 77 7.58 -18.21 14.33
C PHE A 77 6.80 -19.29 15.07
N PHE A 78 5.49 -19.11 15.21
CA PHE A 78 4.63 -19.97 16.01
C PHE A 78 3.48 -20.51 15.16
N PRO A 79 3.69 -21.58 14.38
CA PRO A 79 2.69 -22.09 13.44
C PRO A 79 1.39 -22.53 14.13
N ASN A 80 1.46 -22.92 15.41
CA ASN A 80 0.30 -23.25 16.23
C ASN A 80 -0.68 -22.07 16.37
N LEU A 81 -0.24 -20.81 16.21
CA LEU A 81 -1.13 -19.65 16.13
C LEU A 81 -2.07 -19.71 14.92
N ALA A 82 -1.56 -20.13 13.75
CA ALA A 82 -2.39 -20.27 12.54
C ALA A 82 -3.35 -21.45 12.62
N ILE A 83 -2.99 -22.49 13.38
CA ILE A 83 -3.86 -23.66 13.58
C ILE A 83 -4.96 -23.31 14.58
N ALA A 84 -4.59 -22.80 15.76
CA ALA A 84 -5.53 -22.51 16.85
C ALA A 84 -6.46 -21.33 16.53
N TYR A 85 -5.97 -20.31 15.84
CA TYR A 85 -6.72 -19.09 15.49
C TYR A 85 -6.87 -18.92 13.98
N ASN A 86 -7.08 -20.02 13.26
CA ASN A 86 -7.17 -20.00 11.80
C ASN A 86 -8.10 -18.90 11.24
N PRO A 87 -9.33 -18.72 11.74
CA PRO A 87 -10.22 -17.67 11.20
C PRO A 87 -9.67 -16.25 11.42
N THR A 88 -9.06 -16.02 12.58
CA THR A 88 -8.48 -14.71 12.92
C THR A 88 -7.26 -14.39 12.06
N VAL A 89 -6.39 -15.39 11.82
CA VAL A 89 -5.23 -15.22 10.94
C VAL A 89 -5.67 -14.90 9.51
N ARG A 90 -6.67 -15.59 8.98
CA ARG A 90 -7.23 -15.33 7.64
C ARG A 90 -7.88 -13.94 7.54
N ILE A 91 -8.53 -13.45 8.60
CA ILE A 91 -9.03 -12.06 8.68
C ILE A 91 -7.89 -11.05 8.53
N PHE A 92 -6.72 -11.29 9.15
CA PHE A 92 -5.56 -10.42 8.95
C PHE A 92 -5.03 -10.45 7.52
N GLY A 93 -5.00 -11.62 6.87
CA GLY A 93 -4.65 -11.73 5.45
C GLY A 93 -5.62 -10.95 4.55
N CYS A 94 -6.92 -11.09 4.77
CA CYS A 94 -7.95 -10.32 4.06
C CYS A 94 -7.83 -8.81 4.30
N THR A 95 -7.53 -8.41 5.53
CA THR A 95 -7.31 -7.00 5.89
C THR A 95 -6.09 -6.45 5.17
N ALA A 96 -4.96 -7.18 5.17
CA ALA A 96 -3.76 -6.79 4.45
C ALA A 96 -4.05 -6.59 2.95
N ASN A 97 -4.71 -7.55 2.32
CA ASN A 97 -5.03 -7.48 0.90
C ASN A 97 -6.00 -6.32 0.59
N THR A 98 -7.04 -6.13 1.41
CA THR A 98 -7.99 -5.05 1.18
C THR A 98 -7.34 -3.67 1.33
N LEU A 99 -6.42 -3.51 2.28
CA LEU A 99 -5.65 -2.28 2.44
C LEU A 99 -4.67 -2.06 1.28
N PHE A 100 -4.08 -3.13 0.74
CA PHE A 100 -3.28 -3.08 -0.48
C PHE A 100 -4.09 -2.59 -1.68
N ILE A 101 -5.31 -3.09 -1.86
CA ILE A 101 -6.19 -2.64 -2.94
C ILE A 101 -6.65 -1.20 -2.68
N GLY A 102 -6.91 -0.85 -1.41
CA GLY A 102 -7.54 0.41 -1.03
C GLY A 102 -6.71 1.68 -1.27
N GLN A 103 -5.40 1.55 -1.43
CA GLN A 103 -4.53 2.68 -1.80
C GLN A 103 -4.64 3.09 -3.27
N PHE A 104 -5.05 2.20 -4.18
CA PHE A 104 -5.06 2.49 -5.63
C PHE A 104 -6.11 3.52 -6.05
N PRO A 105 -7.37 3.47 -5.56
CA PRO A 105 -8.34 4.52 -5.82
C PRO A 105 -7.90 5.87 -5.27
N ALA A 106 -7.35 5.91 -4.04
CA ALA A 106 -6.85 7.14 -3.43
C ALA A 106 -5.68 7.76 -4.24
N THR A 107 -4.80 6.91 -4.75
CA THR A 107 -3.68 7.31 -5.62
C THR A 107 -4.17 7.89 -6.95
N THR A 108 -5.17 7.27 -7.56
CA THR A 108 -5.78 7.74 -8.81
C THR A 108 -6.44 9.10 -8.60
N VAL A 109 -7.23 9.24 -7.53
CA VAL A 109 -7.88 10.50 -7.16
C VAL A 109 -6.83 11.59 -6.88
N LEU A 110 -5.72 11.25 -6.23
CA LEU A 110 -4.61 12.18 -6.00
C LEU A 110 -4.00 12.70 -7.30
N ALA A 111 -3.72 11.82 -8.26
CA ALA A 111 -3.14 12.19 -9.54
C ALA A 111 -4.09 13.09 -10.36
N ILE A 112 -5.37 12.73 -10.45
CA ILE A 112 -6.39 13.53 -11.15
C ILE A 112 -6.58 14.89 -10.45
N SER A 113 -6.64 14.90 -9.11
CA SER A 113 -6.78 16.14 -8.34
C SER A 113 -5.64 17.11 -8.63
N ARG A 114 -4.40 16.61 -8.79
CA ARG A 114 -3.26 17.44 -9.17
C ARG A 114 -3.42 18.07 -10.54
N ILE A 115 -3.93 17.33 -11.54
CA ILE A 115 -4.24 17.90 -12.85
C ILE A 115 -5.27 19.02 -12.71
N LEU A 116 -6.38 18.75 -12.03
CA LEU A 116 -7.47 19.71 -11.85
C LEU A 116 -7.02 20.98 -11.10
N ILE A 117 -6.12 20.84 -10.14
CA ILE A 117 -5.49 21.97 -9.44
C ILE A 117 -4.59 22.74 -10.42
N PHE A 118 -3.77 22.04 -11.20
CA PHE A 118 -2.86 22.67 -12.15
C PHE A 118 -3.60 23.44 -13.25
N THR A 119 -4.72 22.89 -13.73
CA THR A 119 -5.62 23.53 -14.70
C THR A 119 -6.57 24.54 -14.06
N GLN A 120 -6.48 24.77 -12.75
CA GLN A 120 -7.30 25.72 -11.98
C GLN A 120 -8.81 25.42 -11.99
N VAL A 121 -9.19 24.16 -12.25
CA VAL A 121 -10.59 23.69 -12.20
C VAL A 121 -11.07 23.55 -10.76
N ILE A 122 -10.18 23.10 -9.85
CA ILE A 122 -10.49 22.96 -8.42
C ILE A 122 -9.48 23.72 -7.55
N GLN A 123 -9.94 24.13 -6.37
CA GLN A 123 -9.09 24.78 -5.37
C GLN A 123 -8.34 23.75 -4.51
N THR A 124 -7.13 24.12 -4.06
CA THR A 124 -6.28 23.25 -3.22
C THR A 124 -6.80 23.08 -1.79
N LYS A 125 -7.47 24.10 -1.24
CA LYS A 125 -7.82 24.17 0.19
C LYS A 125 -9.03 23.32 0.59
N LYS A 126 -9.96 23.09 -0.34
CA LYS A 126 -11.22 22.39 -0.08
C LYS A 126 -11.34 21.18 -1.00
N MET A 127 -11.64 20.03 -0.41
CA MET A 127 -11.91 18.82 -1.17
C MET A 127 -13.28 18.94 -1.85
N HIS A 128 -13.27 18.89 -3.18
CA HIS A 128 -14.47 19.00 -4.00
C HIS A 128 -15.46 17.86 -3.68
N ILE A 129 -16.76 18.11 -3.78
CA ILE A 129 -17.80 17.12 -3.43
C ILE A 129 -17.67 15.84 -4.27
N ILE A 130 -17.38 15.98 -5.57
CA ILE A 130 -17.17 14.86 -6.49
C ILE A 130 -16.02 13.96 -5.99
N ILE A 131 -14.91 14.55 -5.54
CA ILE A 131 -13.77 13.78 -5.02
C ILE A 131 -14.17 13.00 -3.77
N LYS A 132 -14.94 13.62 -2.86
CA LYS A 132 -15.47 12.93 -1.68
C LYS A 132 -16.38 11.76 -2.05
N MET A 133 -17.27 11.96 -3.03
CA MET A 133 -18.19 10.92 -3.49
C MET A 133 -17.43 9.74 -4.10
N VAL A 134 -16.46 10.00 -4.98
CA VAL A 134 -15.64 8.94 -5.59
C VAL A 134 -14.91 8.15 -4.52
N LEU A 135 -14.25 8.82 -3.57
CA LEU A 135 -13.57 8.14 -2.47
C LEU A 135 -14.56 7.35 -1.61
N ALA A 136 -15.72 7.91 -1.27
CA ALA A 136 -16.73 7.23 -0.47
C ALA A 136 -17.22 5.95 -1.16
N ILE A 137 -17.51 6.00 -2.46
CA ILE A 137 -17.92 4.82 -3.24
C ILE A 137 -16.81 3.77 -3.24
N SER A 138 -15.56 4.17 -3.50
CA SER A 138 -14.42 3.25 -3.46
C SER A 138 -14.24 2.60 -2.09
N TYR A 139 -14.34 3.36 -1.00
CA TYR A 139 -14.20 2.83 0.36
C TYR A 139 -15.40 2.00 0.83
N ILE A 140 -16.61 2.28 0.35
CA ILE A 140 -17.77 1.42 0.57
C ILE A 140 -17.55 0.07 -0.11
N TRP A 141 -17.05 0.06 -1.35
CA TRP A 141 -16.71 -1.18 -2.04
C TRP A 141 -15.58 -1.95 -1.33
N LEU A 142 -14.53 -1.27 -0.88
CA LEU A 142 -13.45 -1.90 -0.10
C LEU A 142 -13.97 -2.48 1.22
N LEU A 143 -14.87 -1.77 1.91
CA LEU A 143 -15.51 -2.27 3.12
C LEU A 143 -16.33 -3.52 2.83
N PHE A 144 -17.06 -3.55 1.71
CA PHE A 144 -17.76 -4.75 1.26
C PHE A 144 -16.79 -5.92 1.02
N VAL A 145 -15.68 -5.70 0.32
CA VAL A 145 -14.64 -6.73 0.09
C VAL A 145 -14.07 -7.23 1.41
N LEU A 146 -13.75 -6.34 2.34
CA LEU A 146 -13.24 -6.71 3.67
C LEU A 146 -14.25 -7.55 4.46
N LEU A 147 -15.49 -7.07 4.58
CA LEU A 147 -16.53 -7.78 5.34
C LEU A 147 -16.83 -9.15 4.72
N TYR A 148 -16.94 -9.20 3.39
CA TYR A 148 -17.16 -10.46 2.69
C TYR A 148 -15.96 -11.40 2.86
N GLY A 149 -14.73 -10.93 2.73
CA GLY A 149 -13.53 -11.74 2.91
C GLY A 149 -13.37 -12.22 4.36
N CYS A 150 -13.76 -11.42 5.36
CA CYS A 150 -13.84 -11.84 6.75
C CYS A 150 -14.91 -12.92 7.00
N ILE A 151 -16.02 -12.93 6.26
CA ILE A 151 -17.08 -13.95 6.42
C ILE A 151 -16.75 -15.23 5.65
N SER A 152 -16.41 -15.08 4.37
CA SER A 152 -16.08 -16.18 3.45
C SER A 152 -14.73 -16.82 3.75
N GLN A 153 -13.84 -16.08 4.41
CA GLN A 153 -12.46 -16.50 4.66
C GLN A 153 -11.66 -16.66 3.36
N ASN A 154 -11.93 -15.85 2.33
CA ASN A 154 -11.35 -16.01 0.98
C ASN A 154 -9.81 -15.94 0.87
N MET A 155 -9.11 -15.48 1.90
CA MET A 155 -7.65 -15.51 2.00
C MET A 155 -7.20 -16.64 2.91
N ASN A 156 -6.13 -17.33 2.51
CA ASN A 156 -5.46 -18.32 3.34
C ASN A 156 -3.95 -18.04 3.43
N PHE A 157 -3.37 -18.44 4.56
CA PHE A 157 -1.93 -18.38 4.74
C PHE A 157 -1.34 -19.72 4.30
N TYR A 158 -0.54 -19.70 3.23
CA TYR A 158 0.22 -20.83 2.74
C TYR A 158 1.70 -20.54 3.05
N PRO A 159 2.21 -20.91 4.24
CA PRO A 159 3.52 -20.45 4.69
C PRO A 159 4.59 -20.67 3.61
N PRO A 160 5.38 -19.64 3.25
CA PRO A 160 5.49 -18.34 3.92
C PRO A 160 4.72 -17.16 3.27
N ALA A 161 3.72 -17.44 2.43
CA ALA A 161 3.01 -16.41 1.67
C ALA A 161 1.48 -16.43 1.92
N TRP A 162 0.84 -15.35 1.52
CA TRP A 162 -0.61 -15.24 1.46
C TRP A 162 -1.13 -15.65 0.09
N GLY A 163 -2.35 -16.15 0.01
CA GLY A 163 -3.00 -16.43 -1.26
C GLY A 163 -4.52 -16.46 -1.13
N TYR A 164 -5.20 -16.33 -2.26
CA TYR A 164 -6.62 -16.64 -2.34
C TYR A 164 -6.83 -18.13 -2.16
N ASP A 165 -7.85 -18.50 -1.38
CA ASP A 165 -8.27 -19.87 -1.21
C ASP A 165 -9.34 -20.22 -2.25
N SER A 166 -8.91 -20.73 -3.41
CA SER A 166 -9.82 -21.13 -4.50
C SER A 166 -10.77 -22.28 -4.14
N SER A 167 -10.65 -22.89 -2.95
CA SER A 167 -11.64 -23.85 -2.46
C SER A 167 -12.92 -23.19 -1.94
N VAL A 168 -12.87 -21.89 -1.66
CA VAL A 168 -14.00 -21.10 -1.13
C VAL A 168 -14.75 -20.40 -2.25
N ALA A 169 -16.07 -20.34 -2.13
CA ALA A 169 -16.93 -19.65 -3.08
C ALA A 169 -16.48 -18.20 -3.32
N TYR A 170 -16.45 -17.80 -4.59
CA TYR A 170 -16.13 -16.46 -5.06
C TYR A 170 -14.69 -15.97 -4.79
N ALA A 171 -13.78 -16.77 -4.21
CA ALA A 171 -12.39 -16.36 -4.01
C ALA A 171 -11.71 -15.96 -5.33
N ASP A 172 -11.91 -16.75 -6.40
CA ASP A 172 -11.40 -16.44 -7.73
C ASP A 172 -12.02 -15.16 -8.31
N LEU A 173 -13.32 -14.91 -8.04
CA LEU A 173 -13.98 -13.66 -8.45
C LEU A 173 -13.31 -12.46 -7.76
N PHE A 174 -13.02 -12.53 -6.46
CA PHE A 174 -12.34 -11.44 -5.76
C PHE A 174 -10.90 -11.24 -6.25
N SER A 175 -10.18 -12.31 -6.59
CA SER A 175 -8.86 -12.24 -7.23
C SER A 175 -8.92 -11.50 -8.58
N ILE A 176 -9.93 -11.78 -9.40
CA ILE A 176 -10.14 -11.06 -10.68
C ILE A 176 -10.54 -9.60 -10.43
N LEU A 177 -11.43 -9.34 -9.48
CA LEU A 177 -11.86 -7.98 -9.14
C LEU A 177 -10.70 -7.13 -8.62
N GLU A 178 -9.78 -7.72 -7.85
CA GLU A 178 -8.53 -7.07 -7.45
C GLU A 178 -7.75 -6.56 -8.67
N LEU A 179 -7.57 -7.39 -9.70
CA LEU A 179 -6.91 -6.98 -10.95
C LEU A 179 -7.71 -5.90 -11.69
N CYS A 180 -9.02 -6.06 -11.80
CA CYS A 180 -9.91 -5.13 -12.47
C CYS A 180 -9.99 -3.75 -11.80
N VAL A 181 -9.69 -3.65 -10.51
CA VAL A 181 -9.60 -2.36 -9.81
C VAL A 181 -8.18 -1.80 -9.89
N THR A 182 -7.19 -2.65 -9.63
CA THR A 182 -5.81 -2.21 -9.44
C THR A 182 -5.17 -1.77 -10.75
N LEU A 183 -5.29 -2.56 -11.83
CA LEU A 183 -4.65 -2.23 -13.10
C LEU A 183 -5.19 -0.93 -13.73
N PRO A 184 -6.53 -0.69 -13.78
CA PRO A 184 -7.04 0.59 -14.29
C PRO A 184 -6.65 1.79 -13.42
N CYS A 185 -6.58 1.63 -12.10
CA CYS A 185 -6.11 2.68 -11.20
C CYS A 185 -4.64 3.02 -11.47
N LEU A 186 -3.77 2.01 -11.63
CA LEU A 186 -2.36 2.19 -11.97
C LEU A 186 -2.20 2.88 -13.33
N ALA A 187 -2.91 2.40 -14.35
CA ALA A 187 -2.87 2.97 -15.70
C ALA A 187 -3.33 4.43 -15.71
N THR A 188 -4.46 4.73 -15.05
CA THR A 188 -5.03 6.08 -14.99
C THR A 188 -4.12 7.03 -14.20
N SER A 189 -3.55 6.56 -13.08
CA SER A 189 -2.57 7.32 -12.30
C SER A 189 -1.34 7.65 -13.15
N TYR A 190 -0.81 6.67 -13.88
CA TYR A 190 0.37 6.85 -14.72
C TYR A 190 0.14 7.83 -15.87
N ILE A 191 -0.96 7.67 -16.61
CA ILE A 191 -1.37 8.62 -17.66
C ILE A 191 -1.53 10.02 -17.07
N SER A 192 -2.10 10.14 -15.87
CA SER A 192 -2.25 11.43 -15.20
C SER A 192 -0.91 12.12 -14.93
N TYR A 193 0.12 11.36 -14.52
CA TYR A 193 1.46 11.93 -14.33
C TYR A 193 2.15 12.35 -15.63
N ILE A 194 1.91 11.62 -16.73
CA ILE A 194 2.36 12.06 -18.07
C ILE A 194 1.70 13.39 -18.45
N VAL A 195 0.38 13.52 -18.23
CA VAL A 195 -0.36 14.76 -18.48
C VAL A 195 0.19 15.90 -17.62
N ILE A 196 0.47 15.67 -16.33
CA ILE A 196 1.10 16.67 -15.45
C ILE A 196 2.45 17.13 -16.02
N ALA A 197 3.30 16.20 -16.46
CA ALA A 197 4.60 16.53 -17.05
C ALA A 197 4.46 17.36 -18.34
N PHE A 198 3.52 16.99 -19.21
CA PHE A 198 3.20 17.75 -20.42
C PHE A 198 2.69 19.16 -20.10
N LEU A 199 1.79 19.29 -19.13
CA LEU A 199 1.27 20.57 -18.65
C LEU A 199 2.35 21.48 -18.06
N ILE A 200 3.34 20.90 -17.37
CA ILE A 200 4.50 21.62 -16.85
C ILE A 200 5.43 22.08 -17.97
N TYR A 201 5.64 21.23 -18.97
CA TYR A 201 6.46 21.55 -20.13
C TYR A 201 5.88 22.72 -20.93
N THR A 202 4.56 22.70 -21.17
CA THR A 202 3.86 23.74 -21.92
C THR A 202 3.79 25.08 -21.15
N LYS A 203 3.65 25.08 -19.82
CA LYS A 203 3.61 26.30 -18.99
C LYS A 203 4.97 26.71 -18.39
N LYS A 204 6.09 26.37 -19.04
CA LYS A 204 7.46 26.53 -18.52
C LYS A 204 7.81 27.94 -18.02
N GLN A 205 7.24 29.00 -18.60
CA GLN A 205 7.51 30.40 -18.22
C GLN A 205 6.75 30.88 -16.98
N SER A 206 5.60 30.30 -16.65
CA SER A 206 4.76 30.76 -15.54
C SER A 206 5.08 30.10 -14.19
N GLN A 207 6.01 29.14 -14.14
CA GLN A 207 6.24 28.28 -12.98
C GLN A 207 7.69 28.34 -12.47
N SER A 208 7.83 28.38 -11.14
CA SER A 208 9.15 28.39 -10.50
C SER A 208 9.95 27.13 -10.85
N LYS A 209 11.28 27.28 -11.01
CA LYS A 209 12.19 26.14 -11.26
C LYS A 209 12.06 25.07 -10.18
N THR A 210 11.87 25.48 -8.93
CA THR A 210 11.70 24.59 -7.77
C THR A 210 10.45 23.74 -7.89
N TYR A 211 9.30 24.35 -8.19
CA TYR A 211 8.03 23.63 -8.37
C TYR A 211 8.13 22.58 -9.49
N ARG A 212 8.71 22.95 -10.64
CA ARG A 212 8.90 22.03 -11.77
C ARG A 212 9.76 20.81 -11.41
N ARG A 213 10.82 21.04 -10.64
CA ARG A 213 11.69 19.95 -10.17
C ARG A 213 10.96 19.03 -9.20
N GLU A 214 10.16 19.58 -8.28
CA GLU A 214 9.37 18.78 -7.33
C GLU A 214 8.35 17.90 -8.06
N GLU A 215 7.63 18.45 -9.04
CA GLU A 215 6.66 17.68 -9.84
C GLU A 215 7.31 16.61 -10.74
N LEU A 216 8.47 16.91 -11.35
CA LEU A 216 9.21 15.91 -12.12
C LEU A 216 9.71 14.77 -11.23
N ALA A 217 10.15 15.09 -10.01
CA ALA A 217 10.59 14.11 -9.03
C ALA A 217 9.41 13.20 -8.62
N ILE A 218 8.23 13.76 -8.43
CA ILE A 218 6.99 13.01 -8.18
C ILE A 218 6.70 12.07 -9.36
N MET A 219 6.80 12.54 -10.61
CA MET A 219 6.59 11.68 -11.78
C MET A 219 7.55 10.49 -11.78
N ILE A 220 8.85 10.70 -11.52
CA ILE A 220 9.86 9.62 -11.45
C ILE A 220 9.51 8.61 -10.36
N GLN A 221 9.13 9.09 -9.17
CA GLN A 221 8.66 8.22 -8.08
C GLN A 221 7.48 7.36 -8.56
N TYR A 222 6.48 7.97 -9.21
CA TYR A 222 5.30 7.25 -9.67
C TYR A 222 5.58 6.27 -10.79
N THR A 223 6.46 6.60 -11.74
CA THR A 223 6.92 5.63 -12.75
C THR A 223 7.52 4.41 -12.07
N PHE A 224 8.41 4.61 -11.10
CA PHE A 224 9.02 3.51 -10.37
C PHE A 224 7.98 2.67 -9.60
N VAL A 225 7.10 3.32 -8.83
CA VAL A 225 6.02 2.64 -8.08
C VAL A 225 5.12 1.86 -9.02
N THR A 226 4.64 2.46 -10.11
CA THR A 226 3.75 1.80 -11.06
C THR A 226 4.42 0.58 -11.69
N THR A 227 5.68 0.70 -12.15
CA THR A 227 6.41 -0.44 -12.71
C THR A 227 6.59 -1.54 -11.67
N TYR A 228 7.05 -1.20 -10.46
CA TYR A 228 7.27 -2.16 -9.38
C TYR A 228 5.99 -2.92 -9.02
N ILE A 229 4.89 -2.19 -8.77
CA ILE A 229 3.61 -2.80 -8.39
C ILE A 229 3.02 -3.62 -9.53
N THR A 230 3.12 -3.16 -10.78
CA THR A 230 2.63 -3.92 -11.93
C THR A 230 3.36 -5.26 -12.05
N VAL A 231 4.69 -5.25 -11.90
CA VAL A 231 5.49 -6.48 -11.90
C VAL A 231 5.10 -7.37 -10.72
N LEU A 232 4.96 -6.82 -9.51
CA LEU A 232 4.56 -7.59 -8.33
C LEU A 232 3.20 -8.29 -8.55
N ILE A 233 2.19 -7.56 -9.02
CA ILE A 233 0.85 -8.12 -9.29
C ILE A 233 0.91 -9.17 -10.40
N ALA A 234 1.65 -8.90 -11.49
CA ALA A 234 1.82 -9.87 -12.57
C ALA A 234 2.45 -11.17 -12.05
N MET A 235 3.50 -11.07 -11.23
CA MET A 235 4.15 -12.23 -10.61
C MET A 235 3.25 -12.91 -9.57
N TRP A 236 2.43 -12.17 -8.82
CA TRP A 236 1.53 -12.74 -7.82
C TRP A 236 0.41 -13.57 -8.46
N HIS A 237 -0.22 -13.05 -9.52
CA HIS A 237 -1.32 -13.75 -10.18
C HIS A 237 -0.88 -14.80 -11.22
N ASN A 238 0.32 -14.67 -11.79
CA ASN A 238 0.83 -15.58 -12.83
C ASN A 238 2.08 -16.37 -12.41
N GLY A 239 2.50 -16.27 -11.14
CA GLY A 239 3.75 -16.86 -10.66
C GLY A 239 3.86 -18.35 -10.96
N ALA A 240 2.80 -19.11 -10.70
CA ALA A 240 2.75 -20.54 -10.97
C ALA A 240 2.86 -20.92 -12.46
N TYR A 241 2.50 -20.01 -13.37
CA TYR A 241 2.69 -20.22 -14.81
C TYR A 241 4.11 -19.82 -15.26
N LEU A 242 4.72 -18.84 -14.60
CA LEU A 242 6.02 -18.27 -14.97
C LEU A 242 7.21 -19.01 -14.36
N PHE A 243 7.05 -19.59 -13.16
CA PHE A 243 8.12 -20.27 -12.43
C PHE A 243 7.57 -21.29 -11.43
N GLU A 244 8.43 -22.19 -10.98
CA GLU A 244 8.11 -23.12 -9.89
C GLU A 244 7.98 -22.35 -8.56
N MET A 245 6.80 -22.42 -7.95
CA MET A 245 6.46 -21.72 -6.71
C MET A 245 7.03 -22.41 -5.47
N THR A 246 8.36 -22.45 -5.37
CA THR A 246 9.08 -22.96 -4.20
C THR A 246 8.78 -22.12 -2.94
N PRO A 247 9.00 -22.64 -1.72
CA PRO A 247 8.89 -21.85 -0.49
C PRO A 247 9.72 -20.57 -0.52
N PHE A 248 10.90 -20.62 -1.15
CA PHE A 248 11.74 -19.45 -1.38
C PHE A 248 11.10 -18.42 -2.32
N ALA A 249 10.53 -18.87 -3.45
CA ALA A 249 9.85 -17.97 -4.38
C ALA A 249 8.65 -17.27 -3.71
N ASN A 250 7.86 -18.03 -2.93
CA ASN A 250 6.76 -17.49 -2.13
C ASN A 250 7.25 -16.47 -1.08
N ALA A 251 8.33 -16.78 -0.36
CA ALA A 251 8.93 -15.87 0.61
C ALA A 251 9.41 -14.58 -0.05
N PHE A 252 10.02 -14.70 -1.23
CA PHE A 252 10.53 -13.58 -2.00
C PHE A 252 9.42 -12.67 -2.50
N LEU A 253 8.35 -13.21 -3.10
CA LEU A 253 7.22 -12.41 -3.57
C LEU A 253 6.53 -11.67 -2.42
N ASN A 254 6.32 -12.34 -1.29
CA ASN A 254 5.70 -11.69 -0.14
C ASN A 254 6.65 -10.67 0.52
N SER A 255 7.97 -10.89 0.49
CA SER A 255 8.96 -9.86 0.85
C SER A 255 8.87 -8.64 -0.09
N CYS A 256 8.72 -8.86 -1.40
CA CYS A 256 8.53 -7.80 -2.38
C CYS A 256 7.24 -7.00 -2.11
N TRP A 257 6.17 -7.66 -1.63
CA TRP A 257 4.96 -6.97 -1.19
C TRP A 257 5.21 -6.08 0.05
N ILE A 258 5.94 -6.57 1.06
CA ILE A 258 6.33 -5.74 2.21
C ILE A 258 7.20 -4.56 1.76
N VAL A 259 8.19 -4.81 0.89
CA VAL A 259 9.09 -3.78 0.34
C VAL A 259 8.34 -2.74 -0.48
N ALA A 260 7.23 -3.11 -1.14
CA ALA A 260 6.38 -2.16 -1.85
C ALA A 260 5.95 -0.99 -0.95
N SER A 261 5.66 -1.30 0.33
CA SER A 261 5.25 -0.35 1.36
C SER A 261 6.40 0.57 1.83
N TYR A 262 7.65 0.38 1.40
CA TYR A 262 8.73 1.33 1.68
C TYR A 262 8.87 2.39 0.59
N ILE A 263 8.43 2.09 -0.61
CA ILE A 263 8.72 2.89 -1.79
C ILE A 263 8.15 4.31 -1.60
N ASN A 264 6.86 4.41 -1.33
CA ASN A 264 6.18 5.69 -1.16
C ASN A 264 6.80 6.58 -0.06
N PRO A 265 6.96 6.13 1.21
CA PRO A 265 7.52 6.97 2.26
C PRO A 265 8.99 7.36 2.04
N ILE A 266 9.82 6.46 1.48
CA ILE A 266 11.21 6.78 1.15
C ILE A 266 11.27 7.89 0.09
N PHE A 267 10.51 7.75 -0.99
CA PHE A 267 10.51 8.77 -2.04
C PHE A 267 9.92 10.10 -1.56
N LEU A 268 8.90 10.10 -0.70
CA LEU A 268 8.41 11.32 -0.06
C LEU A 268 9.52 12.03 0.75
N LEU A 269 10.32 11.30 1.52
CA LEU A 269 11.43 11.89 2.28
C LEU A 269 12.59 12.37 1.40
N LEU A 270 12.90 11.65 0.31
CA LEU A 270 14.00 12.00 -0.59
C LEU A 270 13.64 13.18 -1.52
N LEU A 271 12.45 13.16 -2.09
CA LEU A 271 12.06 14.06 -3.19
C LEU A 271 11.19 15.23 -2.73
N ASN A 272 10.38 15.07 -1.69
CA ASN A 272 9.52 16.14 -1.19
C ASN A 272 10.22 16.96 -0.10
N LYS A 273 10.91 18.03 -0.51
CA LYS A 273 11.65 18.92 0.39
C LYS A 273 10.76 19.47 1.51
N GLN A 274 9.51 19.76 1.20
CA GLN A 274 8.57 20.36 2.12
C GLN A 274 8.17 19.39 3.24
N ILE A 275 7.83 18.14 2.91
CA ILE A 275 7.55 17.09 3.90
C ILE A 275 8.80 16.78 4.72
N ARG A 276 9.96 16.62 4.07
CA ARG A 276 11.24 16.38 4.76
C ARG A 276 11.55 17.47 5.78
N ASN A 277 11.28 18.74 5.45
CA ASN A 277 11.52 19.83 6.38
C ASN A 277 10.58 19.79 7.59
N GLU A 278 9.32 19.42 7.41
CA GLU A 278 8.39 19.23 8.54
C GLU A 278 8.81 18.03 9.41
N VAL A 279 9.22 16.92 8.80
CA VAL A 279 9.78 15.78 9.54
C VAL A 279 11.01 16.19 10.36
N LYS A 280 11.95 16.94 9.76
CA LYS A 280 13.12 17.48 10.49
C LYS A 280 12.73 18.38 11.65
N LYS A 281 11.67 19.18 11.53
CA LYS A 281 11.17 19.99 12.65
C LYS A 281 10.62 19.13 13.77
N LEU A 282 9.82 18.10 13.44
CA LEU A 282 9.26 17.18 14.43
C LEU A 282 10.34 16.40 15.19
N LEU A 283 11.42 16.00 14.50
CA LEU A 283 12.55 15.31 15.13
C LEU A 283 13.41 16.23 16.01
N LYS A 284 13.41 17.54 15.75
CA LYS A 284 14.14 18.55 16.55
C LYS A 284 13.33 19.14 17.70
N SER A 285 12.00 19.00 17.66
CA SER A 285 11.08 19.49 18.70
C SER A 285 10.84 18.46 19.81
N ARG A 286 11.57 17.35 19.80
CA ARG A 286 11.71 16.38 20.90
C ARG A 286 13.12 16.50 21.43
#